data_AF-A0A8H2XXU8-F1
#
_entry.id   AF-A0A8H2XXU8-F1
#
_cell.length_a   1.000
_cell.length_b   1.000
_cell.length_c   1.000
_cell.angle_alpha   90.00
_cell.angle_beta   90.00
_cell.angle_gamma   90.00
#
_symmetry.space_group_name_H-M   'P 1'
#
loop_
_entity.id
_entity.type
_entity.pdbx_description
1 polymer ?
#
loop_
_entity_poly.entity_id
_entity_poly.type
_entity_poly.pdbx_seq_one_letter_code
_entity_poly.pdbx_strand_id
1 'polypeptide(L)'
;MGQEISHSQYPPDRDLEPGTYRIFNALAGTAITISDHDPTKVVAWEQHDGENQQWFLQRSGDGYQLQNRRHGAYLAVCNTDNHAIVYASRYPTTWVFLKSSGNYIVQFADRNRVLDLHNGLGHNGNEVHIWNVDGNNMAHRTWRLERLGDDFGNKELTDSREEIANKDREVSQLRDELSKAKQELLELHSLLYQRDETIRQLQQDLKSKENAFGHAREASEESAHLRKQHSLLESKLSQQQEETASLQSKMDRVEYLMSQMMGKSGGIIDARGTS
;
A
#
# COMPACT_ATOMS: atom_id res chain seq x y z
N MET A 1 29.78 -34.21 30.84
CA MET A 1 31.16 -33.92 30.41
C MET A 1 31.11 -33.59 28.93
N GLY A 2 31.22 -32.30 28.59
CA GLY A 2 31.19 -31.84 27.20
C GLY A 2 32.54 -32.15 26.55
N GLN A 3 32.53 -33.03 25.54
CA GLN A 3 33.69 -33.15 24.67
C GLN A 3 33.76 -31.87 23.84
N GLU A 4 34.92 -31.24 23.90
CA GLU A 4 35.27 -30.07 23.11
C GLU A 4 34.97 -30.34 21.63
N ILE A 5 34.20 -29.42 21.04
CA ILE A 5 33.94 -29.35 19.61
C ILE A 5 35.32 -29.30 18.95
N SER A 6 35.70 -30.38 18.27
CA SER A 6 36.92 -30.39 17.47
C SER A 6 36.80 -29.28 16.44
N HIS A 7 37.42 -28.13 16.70
CA HIS A 7 37.51 -27.05 15.74
C HIS A 7 38.34 -27.59 14.59
N SER A 8 37.67 -28.03 13.53
CA SER A 8 38.33 -28.30 12.26
C SER A 8 39.12 -27.05 11.86
N GLN A 9 40.34 -27.23 11.37
CA GLN A 9 41.13 -26.14 10.80
C GLN A 9 40.47 -25.49 9.57
N TYR A 10 39.46 -26.16 9.01
CA TYR A 10 38.69 -25.70 7.87
C TYR A 10 37.34 -25.13 8.33
N PRO A 11 37.01 -23.87 8.01
CA PRO A 11 35.75 -23.27 8.41
C PRO A 11 34.58 -23.82 7.58
N PRO A 12 33.37 -23.98 8.18
CA PRO A 12 32.19 -24.36 7.44
C PRO A 12 31.77 -23.27 6.45
N ASP A 13 31.30 -23.69 5.26
CA ASP A 13 30.74 -22.78 4.28
C ASP A 13 29.29 -22.43 4.60
N ARG A 14 29.09 -21.24 5.19
CA ARG A 14 27.75 -20.73 5.48
C ARG A 14 27.05 -20.20 4.23
N ASP A 15 27.81 -19.82 3.21
CA ASP A 15 27.32 -19.18 1.98
C ASP A 15 26.96 -20.20 0.89
N LEU A 16 27.24 -21.49 1.11
CA LEU A 16 26.87 -22.54 0.16
C LEU A 16 25.33 -22.63 0.05
N GLU A 17 24.78 -22.34 -1.11
CA GLU A 17 23.34 -22.35 -1.30
C GLU A 17 22.79 -23.76 -1.57
N PRO A 18 21.53 -24.06 -1.20
CA PRO A 18 20.81 -25.21 -1.75
C PRO A 18 20.74 -25.17 -3.28
N GLY A 19 20.65 -26.35 -3.88
CA GLY A 19 20.52 -26.49 -5.33
C GLY A 19 20.91 -27.88 -5.81
N THR A 20 21.07 -28.02 -7.12
CA THR A 20 21.53 -29.26 -7.75
C THR A 20 23.02 -29.16 -7.99
N TYR A 21 23.76 -30.16 -7.50
CA TYR A 21 25.22 -30.19 -7.57
C TYR A 21 25.73 -31.53 -8.11
N ARG A 22 26.91 -31.48 -8.73
CA ARG A 22 27.77 -32.64 -8.94
C ARG A 22 28.98 -32.50 -8.02
N ILE A 23 29.38 -33.61 -7.39
CA ILE A 23 30.44 -33.63 -6.37
C ILE A 23 31.57 -34.51 -6.89
N PHE A 24 32.73 -33.91 -7.09
CA PHE A 24 33.92 -34.58 -7.64
C PHE A 24 34.98 -34.77 -6.58
N ASN A 25 35.68 -35.90 -6.63
CA ASN A 25 36.96 -35.97 -5.96
C ASN A 25 37.97 -35.06 -6.69
N ALA A 26 38.61 -34.16 -5.96
CA ALA A 26 39.50 -33.15 -6.54
C ALA A 26 40.81 -33.74 -7.10
N LEU A 27 41.26 -34.90 -6.58
CA LEU A 27 42.44 -35.60 -7.07
C LEU A 27 42.13 -36.44 -8.32
N ALA A 28 41.11 -37.29 -8.24
CA ALA A 28 40.80 -38.28 -9.27
C ALA A 28 39.92 -37.73 -10.41
N GLY A 29 39.19 -36.64 -10.18
CA GLY A 29 38.25 -36.07 -11.15
C GLY A 29 36.96 -36.88 -11.34
N THR A 30 36.77 -37.95 -10.58
CA THR A 30 35.56 -38.79 -10.61
C THR A 30 34.45 -38.20 -9.73
N ALA A 31 33.20 -38.40 -10.14
CA ALA A 31 32.02 -37.92 -9.45
C ALA A 31 31.44 -38.98 -8.50
N ILE A 32 30.89 -38.52 -7.37
CA ILE A 32 30.08 -39.36 -6.47
C ILE A 32 28.79 -39.75 -7.21
N THR A 33 28.59 -41.06 -7.35
CA THR A 33 27.56 -41.64 -8.22
C THR A 33 26.82 -42.74 -7.48
N ILE A 34 25.50 -42.83 -7.64
CA ILE A 34 24.76 -44.07 -7.30
C ILE A 34 24.87 -45.03 -8.48
N SER A 35 25.27 -46.28 -8.22
CA SER A 35 25.39 -47.30 -9.27
C SER A 35 24.01 -47.64 -9.85
N ASP A 36 23.90 -47.62 -11.18
CA ASP A 36 22.68 -48.06 -11.88
C ASP A 36 22.45 -49.58 -11.79
N HIS A 37 23.52 -50.35 -11.55
CA HIS A 37 23.43 -51.80 -11.38
C HIS A 37 22.99 -52.20 -9.96
N ASP A 38 23.37 -51.40 -8.96
CA ASP A 38 23.01 -51.60 -7.57
C ASP A 38 22.71 -50.24 -6.92
N PRO A 39 21.43 -49.82 -6.88
CA PRO A 39 21.04 -48.48 -6.43
C PRO A 39 21.19 -48.28 -4.91
N THR A 40 21.77 -49.27 -4.20
CA THR A 40 22.20 -49.12 -2.80
C THR A 40 23.65 -48.66 -2.69
N LYS A 41 24.44 -48.80 -3.75
CA LYS A 41 25.87 -48.49 -3.74
C LYS A 41 26.18 -47.09 -4.22
N VAL A 42 27.04 -46.42 -3.47
CA VAL A 42 27.67 -45.16 -3.87
C VAL A 42 29.11 -45.44 -4.25
N VAL A 43 29.50 -44.98 -5.43
CA VAL A 43 30.82 -45.21 -6.01
C VAL A 43 31.35 -43.93 -6.65
N ALA A 44 32.65 -43.89 -6.88
CA ALA A 44 33.27 -42.93 -7.77
C ALA A 44 33.20 -43.44 -9.22
N TRP A 45 32.84 -42.55 -10.13
CA TRP A 45 32.73 -42.85 -11.54
C TRP A 45 33.17 -41.66 -12.38
N GLU A 46 33.66 -41.89 -13.60
CA GLU A 46 33.96 -40.82 -14.55
C GLU A 46 32.72 -39.93 -14.77
N GLN A 47 32.96 -38.66 -15.06
CA GLN A 47 31.88 -37.70 -15.24
C GLN A 47 31.03 -38.03 -16.45
N HIS A 48 29.71 -38.02 -16.27
CA HIS A 48 28.73 -38.00 -17.34
C HIS A 48 27.49 -37.19 -16.92
N ASP A 49 26.54 -37.00 -17.82
CA ASP A 49 25.33 -36.19 -17.57
C ASP A 49 24.15 -36.99 -17.01
N GLY A 50 24.44 -38.17 -16.44
CA GLY A 50 23.43 -38.99 -15.79
C GLY A 50 22.92 -38.35 -14.50
N GLU A 51 21.61 -38.40 -14.27
CA GLU A 51 20.98 -37.88 -13.04
C GLU A 51 21.44 -38.64 -11.78
N ASN A 52 22.00 -39.85 -11.91
CA ASN A 52 22.58 -40.61 -10.80
C ASN A 52 23.91 -40.03 -10.29
N GLN A 53 24.50 -39.04 -10.96
CA GLN A 53 25.63 -38.24 -10.49
C GLN A 53 25.23 -36.85 -9.96
N GLN A 54 23.93 -36.54 -9.98
CA GLN A 54 23.41 -35.24 -9.57
C GLN A 54 22.75 -35.36 -8.20
N TRP A 55 23.07 -34.43 -7.32
CA TRP A 55 22.65 -34.43 -5.93
C TRP A 55 21.94 -33.13 -5.61
N PHE A 56 20.72 -33.23 -5.10
CA PHE A 56 20.04 -32.13 -4.44
C PHE A 56 20.67 -31.90 -3.08
N LEU A 57 21.22 -30.71 -2.92
CA LEU A 57 21.83 -30.24 -1.69
C LEU A 57 20.76 -29.49 -0.90
N GLN A 58 20.29 -30.09 0.18
CA GLN A 58 19.17 -29.60 1.00
C GLN A 58 19.66 -29.22 2.40
N ARG A 59 19.28 -28.06 2.93
CA ARG A 59 19.70 -27.64 4.29
C ARG A 59 19.17 -28.62 5.34
N SER A 60 20.02 -28.97 6.31
CA SER A 60 19.64 -29.77 7.47
C SER A 60 20.51 -29.41 8.68
N GLY A 61 19.90 -28.72 9.65
CA GLY A 61 20.64 -28.14 10.78
C GLY A 61 21.77 -27.22 10.29
N ASP A 62 22.97 -27.42 10.83
CA ASP A 62 24.19 -26.68 10.45
C ASP A 62 24.86 -27.21 9.16
N GLY A 63 24.30 -28.24 8.53
CA GLY A 63 24.84 -28.87 7.33
C GLY A 63 23.78 -29.11 6.25
N TYR A 64 23.99 -30.18 5.48
CA TYR A 64 23.16 -30.54 4.34
C TYR A 64 22.89 -32.03 4.27
N GLN A 65 21.75 -32.37 3.69
CA GLN A 65 21.45 -33.70 3.19
C GLN A 65 21.65 -33.69 1.68
N LEU A 66 22.08 -34.83 1.16
CA LEU A 66 22.44 -35.02 -0.24
C LEU A 66 21.50 -36.07 -0.82
N GLN A 67 20.44 -35.64 -1.49
CA GLN A 67 19.49 -36.54 -2.14
C GLN A 67 19.87 -36.72 -3.60
N ASN A 68 20.01 -37.97 -4.05
CA ASN A 68 20.30 -38.25 -5.45
C ASN A 68 19.08 -37.94 -6.32
N ARG A 69 19.29 -37.23 -7.42
CA ARG A 69 18.22 -36.77 -8.32
C ARG A 69 17.49 -37.93 -9.01
N ARG A 70 18.21 -38.97 -9.44
CA ARG A 70 17.61 -40.12 -10.13
C ARG A 70 16.86 -41.07 -9.19
N HIS A 71 17.48 -41.38 -8.06
CA HIS A 71 17.00 -42.47 -7.20
C HIS A 71 16.20 -41.99 -5.98
N GLY A 72 16.24 -40.70 -5.65
CA GLY A 72 15.59 -40.13 -4.46
C GLY A 72 16.20 -40.60 -3.13
N ALA A 73 17.27 -41.40 -3.16
CA ALA A 73 18.00 -41.88 -2.01
C ALA A 73 19.08 -40.88 -1.57
N TYR A 74 19.44 -40.90 -0.30
CA TYR A 74 20.41 -39.98 0.31
C TYR A 74 21.79 -40.59 0.41
N LEU A 75 22.82 -39.74 0.28
CA LEU A 75 24.20 -40.09 0.63
C LEU A 75 24.29 -40.28 2.15
N ALA A 76 24.56 -41.51 2.58
CA ALA A 76 24.52 -41.88 3.99
C ALA A 76 25.68 -42.79 4.41
N VAL A 77 25.85 -42.93 5.72
CA VAL A 77 26.77 -43.89 6.35
C VAL A 77 26.03 -44.67 7.42
N CYS A 78 26.33 -45.97 7.55
CA CYS A 78 25.57 -46.87 8.43
C CYS A 78 26.11 -46.86 9.87
N ASN A 79 27.35 -46.43 10.05
CA ASN A 79 28.00 -46.25 11.33
C ASN A 79 29.11 -45.20 11.20
N THR A 80 29.91 -45.03 12.24
CA THR A 80 30.92 -43.97 12.34
C THR A 80 32.34 -44.49 12.50
N ASP A 81 32.54 -45.78 12.25
CA ASP A 81 33.85 -46.40 12.29
C ASP A 81 34.69 -45.91 11.11
N ASN A 82 36.01 -45.96 11.27
CA ASN A 82 36.90 -45.64 10.16
C ASN A 82 36.67 -46.66 9.05
N HIS A 83 36.72 -46.22 7.80
CA HIS A 83 36.46 -47.07 6.65
C HIS A 83 35.01 -47.54 6.52
N ALA A 84 34.05 -46.94 7.23
CA ALA A 84 32.65 -47.25 6.98
C ALA A 84 32.26 -46.79 5.58
N ILE A 85 31.57 -47.67 4.85
CA ILE A 85 31.14 -47.44 3.47
C ILE A 85 30.06 -46.35 3.45
N VAL A 86 30.20 -45.44 2.50
CA VAL A 86 29.16 -44.50 2.11
C VAL A 86 28.23 -45.20 1.12
N TYR A 87 26.93 -45.12 1.36
CA TYR A 87 25.93 -45.86 0.59
C TYR A 87 24.67 -45.02 0.37
N ALA A 88 23.80 -45.51 -0.50
CA ALA A 88 22.52 -44.87 -0.78
C ALA A 88 21.45 -45.39 0.19
N SER A 89 20.82 -44.48 0.93
CA SER A 89 19.86 -44.81 1.98
C SER A 89 18.56 -44.04 1.81
N ARG A 90 17.45 -44.59 2.34
CA ARG A 90 16.21 -43.81 2.51
C ARG A 90 16.29 -42.81 3.66
N TYR A 91 17.25 -43.00 4.57
CA TYR A 91 17.46 -42.17 5.74
C TYR A 91 18.69 -41.29 5.53
N PRO A 92 18.55 -39.96 5.62
CA PRO A 92 19.62 -39.04 5.31
C PRO A 92 20.69 -39.00 6.39
N THR A 93 21.90 -38.68 5.96
CA THR A 93 23.01 -38.25 6.82
C THR A 93 23.25 -36.76 6.60
N THR A 94 23.59 -36.05 7.68
CA THR A 94 23.96 -34.63 7.61
C THR A 94 25.46 -34.47 7.38
N TRP A 95 25.78 -33.69 6.36
CA TRP A 95 27.14 -33.40 5.92
C TRP A 95 27.44 -31.91 6.05
N VAL A 96 28.59 -31.56 6.62
CA VAL A 96 29.08 -30.18 6.73
C VAL A 96 30.19 -29.97 5.70
N PHE A 97 30.04 -28.94 4.88
CA PHE A 97 31.01 -28.59 3.84
C PHE A 97 32.00 -27.56 4.40
N LEU A 98 33.27 -27.95 4.53
CA LEU A 98 34.32 -27.11 5.09
C LEU A 98 35.24 -26.59 3.97
N LYS A 99 35.49 -25.28 3.90
CA LYS A 99 36.31 -24.67 2.85
C LYS A 99 37.78 -25.07 2.99
N SER A 100 38.38 -25.58 1.91
CA SER A 100 39.80 -25.92 1.82
C SER A 100 40.36 -25.54 0.44
N SER A 101 41.09 -24.42 0.35
CA SER A 101 41.82 -23.98 -0.85
C SER A 101 40.99 -24.02 -2.16
N GLY A 102 39.76 -23.50 -2.12
CA GLY A 102 38.84 -23.49 -3.28
C GLY A 102 38.06 -24.79 -3.52
N ASN A 103 38.33 -25.83 -2.73
CA ASN A 103 37.59 -27.09 -2.67
C ASN A 103 36.96 -27.26 -1.28
N TYR A 104 36.44 -28.44 -1.02
CA TYR A 104 35.75 -28.77 0.22
C TYR A 104 36.28 -30.04 0.87
N ILE A 105 36.28 -30.04 2.19
CA ILE A 105 36.28 -31.26 3.00
C ILE A 105 34.84 -31.49 3.43
N VAL A 106 34.28 -32.66 3.09
CA VAL A 106 32.87 -32.98 3.38
C VAL A 106 32.81 -33.83 4.64
N GLN A 107 32.46 -33.21 5.75
CA GLN A 107 32.49 -33.80 7.08
C GLN A 107 31.15 -34.44 7.43
N PHE A 108 31.21 -35.66 7.94
CA PHE A 108 30.09 -36.29 8.64
C PHE A 108 29.88 -35.54 9.97
N ALA A 109 28.70 -34.94 10.16
CA ALA A 109 28.39 -34.00 11.24
C ALA A 109 28.97 -34.34 12.63
N ASP A 110 29.30 -33.31 13.41
CA ASP A 110 29.80 -33.32 14.81
C ASP A 110 30.96 -34.29 15.13
N ARG A 111 31.55 -34.95 14.12
CA ARG A 111 32.62 -35.92 14.31
C ARG A 111 33.80 -35.62 13.40
N ASN A 112 34.98 -36.03 13.84
CA ASN A 112 36.20 -35.92 13.05
C ASN A 112 36.26 -37.01 11.96
N ARG A 113 35.26 -37.07 11.07
CA ARG A 113 35.13 -38.02 9.97
C ARG A 113 34.69 -37.30 8.70
N VAL A 114 35.31 -37.61 7.56
CA VAL A 114 35.08 -36.93 6.29
C VAL A 114 34.99 -37.94 5.15
N LEU A 115 34.32 -37.56 4.07
CA LEU A 115 34.30 -38.34 2.83
C LEU A 115 35.72 -38.54 2.29
N ASP A 116 36.03 -39.79 1.96
CA ASP A 116 37.33 -40.24 1.47
C ASP A 116 37.10 -41.14 0.24
N LEU A 117 37.76 -40.82 -0.87
CA LEU A 117 37.83 -41.72 -2.01
C LEU A 117 38.87 -42.80 -1.73
N HIS A 118 38.47 -44.07 -1.74
CA HIS A 118 39.34 -45.17 -1.34
C HIS A 118 40.66 -45.15 -2.13
N ASN A 119 41.78 -45.00 -1.40
CA ASN A 119 43.13 -44.87 -1.95
C ASN A 119 43.32 -43.78 -3.03
N GLY A 120 42.38 -42.85 -3.19
CA GLY A 120 42.45 -41.77 -4.18
C GLY A 120 42.38 -42.25 -5.62
N LEU A 121 41.93 -43.48 -5.87
CA LEU A 121 41.94 -44.08 -7.21
C LEU A 121 40.74 -43.63 -8.04
N GLY A 122 41.00 -43.22 -9.28
CA GLY A 122 39.99 -42.72 -10.21
C GLY A 122 39.36 -43.76 -11.14
N HIS A 123 39.46 -45.06 -10.85
CA HIS A 123 38.79 -46.06 -11.69
C HIS A 123 37.29 -46.13 -11.36
N ASN A 124 36.49 -46.39 -12.38
CA ASN A 124 35.04 -46.56 -12.24
C ASN A 124 34.70 -47.66 -11.22
N GLY A 125 33.74 -47.35 -10.35
CA GLY A 125 33.27 -48.27 -9.31
C GLY A 125 34.09 -48.24 -8.03
N ASN A 126 35.13 -47.41 -7.91
CA ASN A 126 35.89 -47.28 -6.67
C ASN A 126 34.99 -46.79 -5.54
N GLU A 127 35.25 -47.27 -4.32
CA GLU A 127 34.37 -47.04 -3.18
C GLU A 127 34.65 -45.69 -2.50
N VAL A 128 33.61 -45.14 -1.90
CA VAL A 128 33.69 -43.94 -1.07
C VAL A 128 33.41 -44.34 0.37
N HIS A 129 34.26 -43.88 1.28
CA HIS A 129 34.20 -44.20 2.70
C HIS A 129 34.19 -42.94 3.55
N ILE A 130 34.00 -43.10 4.84
CA ILE A 130 34.40 -42.09 5.82
C ILE A 130 35.75 -42.41 6.46
N TRP A 131 36.55 -41.38 6.66
CA TRP A 131 37.87 -41.49 7.28
C TRP A 131 38.17 -40.30 8.20
N ASN A 132 39.13 -40.46 9.10
CA ASN A 132 39.57 -39.40 10.02
C ASN A 132 40.18 -38.22 9.27
N VAL A 133 40.16 -37.03 9.85
CA VAL A 133 41.05 -35.94 9.42
C VAL A 133 42.29 -35.96 10.31
N ASP A 134 43.37 -36.55 9.80
CA ASP A 134 44.67 -36.71 10.50
C ASP A 134 45.84 -36.07 9.74
N GLY A 135 45.55 -35.21 8.75
CA GLY A 135 46.54 -34.43 8.00
C GLY A 135 47.28 -35.19 6.89
N ASN A 136 47.27 -36.52 6.89
CA ASN A 136 47.83 -37.35 5.80
C ASN A 136 46.79 -37.62 4.70
N ASN A 137 47.23 -37.76 3.45
CA ASN A 137 46.40 -38.12 2.28
C ASN A 137 45.15 -37.24 2.06
N MET A 138 45.22 -35.95 2.42
CA MET A 138 44.13 -34.98 2.26
C MET A 138 43.60 -34.86 0.83
N ALA A 139 44.43 -35.17 -0.17
CA ALA A 139 44.01 -35.16 -1.57
C ALA A 139 42.83 -36.12 -1.86
N HIS A 140 42.75 -37.27 -1.17
CA HIS A 140 41.66 -38.24 -1.33
C HIS A 140 40.35 -37.76 -0.69
N ARG A 141 40.44 -36.79 0.23
CA ARG A 141 39.36 -36.26 1.05
C ARG A 141 38.91 -34.87 0.62
N THR A 142 39.46 -34.37 -0.49
CA THR A 142 39.18 -33.06 -1.05
C THR A 142 38.20 -33.20 -2.21
N TRP A 143 37.12 -32.42 -2.16
CA TRP A 143 35.99 -32.53 -3.06
C TRP A 143 35.69 -31.19 -3.71
N ARG A 144 35.46 -31.19 -5.02
CA ARG A 144 35.02 -30.02 -5.79
C ARG A 144 33.52 -30.11 -6.04
N LEU A 145 32.81 -29.00 -5.82
CA LEU A 145 31.39 -28.89 -6.16
C LEU A 145 31.23 -28.15 -7.48
N GLU A 146 30.39 -28.68 -8.34
CA GLU A 146 29.89 -28.03 -9.54
C GLU A 146 28.39 -27.81 -9.39
N ARG A 147 27.96 -26.55 -9.51
CA ARG A 147 26.55 -26.19 -9.42
C ARG A 147 25.88 -26.34 -10.78
N LEU A 148 24.78 -27.10 -10.82
CA LEU A 148 24.02 -27.40 -12.03
C LEU A 148 22.71 -26.62 -12.13
N GLY A 149 22.14 -26.19 -11.00
CA GLY A 149 20.90 -25.42 -10.98
C GLY A 149 20.37 -25.09 -9.59
N ASP A 150 19.26 -24.37 -9.53
CA ASP A 150 18.61 -23.89 -8.30
C ASP A 150 17.65 -24.91 -7.67
N ASP A 151 17.26 -25.95 -8.40
CA ASP A 151 16.37 -27.00 -7.87
C ASP A 151 17.09 -27.83 -6.81
N PHE A 152 16.44 -28.07 -5.68
CA PHE A 152 16.95 -28.87 -4.57
C PHE A 152 15.97 -30.00 -4.19
N GLY A 153 15.07 -30.40 -5.10
CA GLY A 153 14.28 -31.64 -4.97
C GLY A 153 13.16 -31.61 -3.93
N ASN A 154 13.03 -30.55 -3.14
CA ASN A 154 11.90 -30.38 -2.22
C ASN A 154 10.81 -29.54 -2.88
N LYS A 155 9.95 -30.23 -3.64
CA LYS A 155 8.85 -29.62 -4.40
C LYS A 155 7.89 -28.81 -3.53
N GLU A 156 7.69 -29.22 -2.27
CA GLU A 156 6.81 -28.52 -1.32
C GLU A 156 7.38 -27.14 -0.93
N LEU A 157 8.70 -27.04 -0.75
CA LEU A 157 9.35 -25.75 -0.48
C LEU A 157 9.39 -24.84 -1.71
N THR A 158 9.56 -25.39 -2.91
CA THR A 158 9.50 -24.59 -4.15
C THR A 158 8.08 -24.07 -4.39
N ASP A 159 7.06 -24.91 -4.23
CA ASP A 159 5.65 -24.53 -4.39
C ASP A 159 5.28 -23.45 -3.33
N SER A 160 5.73 -23.63 -2.08
CA SER A 160 5.54 -22.63 -1.03
C SER A 160 6.22 -21.29 -1.34
N ARG A 161 7.41 -21.31 -1.95
CA ARG A 161 8.13 -20.09 -2.34
C ARG A 161 7.42 -19.35 -3.47
N GLU A 162 6.89 -20.08 -4.45
CA GLU A 162 6.06 -19.50 -5.51
C GLU A 162 4.76 -18.90 -4.95
N GLU A 163 4.12 -19.58 -4.00
CA GLU A 163 2.92 -19.07 -3.34
C GLU A 163 3.22 -17.78 -2.55
N ILE A 164 4.34 -17.71 -1.83
CA ILE A 164 4.80 -16.49 -1.14
C ILE A 164 5.02 -15.37 -2.16
N ALA A 165 5.73 -15.65 -3.26
CA ALA A 165 5.96 -14.65 -4.31
C ALA A 165 4.66 -14.14 -4.93
N ASN A 166 3.65 -15.00 -5.08
CA ASN A 166 2.32 -14.61 -5.55
C ASN A 166 1.60 -13.72 -4.52
N LYS A 167 1.60 -14.12 -3.25
CA LYS A 167 1.00 -13.32 -2.15
C LYS A 167 1.67 -11.95 -2.00
N ASP A 168 2.98 -11.85 -2.18
CA ASP A 168 3.70 -10.58 -2.12
C ASP A 168 3.29 -9.61 -3.24
N ARG A 169 3.00 -10.14 -4.44
CA ARG A 169 2.46 -9.33 -5.55
C ARG A 169 1.05 -8.84 -5.22
N GLU A 170 0.19 -9.70 -4.68
CA GLU A 170 -1.17 -9.33 -4.27
C GLU A 170 -1.16 -8.28 -3.16
N VAL A 171 -0.31 -8.44 -2.14
CA VAL A 171 -0.13 -7.45 -1.07
C VAL A 171 0.35 -6.11 -1.63
N SER A 172 1.23 -6.12 -2.63
CA SER A 172 1.71 -4.89 -3.28
C SER A 172 0.57 -4.19 -4.03
N GLN A 173 -0.26 -4.93 -4.78
CA GLN A 173 -1.44 -4.39 -5.47
C GLN A 173 -2.46 -3.80 -4.49
N LEU A 174 -2.79 -4.51 -3.42
CA LEU A 174 -3.72 -4.02 -2.40
C LEU A 174 -3.21 -2.77 -1.69
N ARG A 175 -1.89 -2.63 -1.51
CA ARG A 175 -1.29 -1.41 -0.95
C ARG A 175 -1.48 -0.21 -1.88
N ASP A 176 -1.30 -0.41 -3.18
CA ASP A 176 -1.50 0.65 -4.18
C ASP A 176 -2.96 1.09 -4.25
N GLU A 177 -3.90 0.13 -4.25
CA GLU A 177 -5.34 0.41 -4.21
C GLU A 177 -5.74 1.15 -2.92
N LEU A 178 -5.23 0.72 -1.77
CA LEU A 178 -5.48 1.39 -0.49
C LEU A 178 -4.93 2.83 -0.50
N SER A 179 -3.77 3.06 -1.13
CA SER A 179 -3.20 4.40 -1.27
C SER A 179 -4.10 5.29 -2.13
N LYS A 180 -4.62 4.75 -3.24
CA LYS A 180 -5.56 5.48 -4.11
C LYS A 180 -6.87 5.82 -3.39
N ALA A 181 -7.46 4.85 -2.71
CA ALA A 181 -8.69 5.06 -1.94
C ALA A 181 -8.51 6.11 -0.83
N LYS A 182 -7.35 6.13 -0.15
CA LYS A 182 -7.03 7.18 0.83
C LYS A 182 -6.96 8.57 0.20
N GLN A 183 -6.37 8.68 -0.98
CA GLN A 183 -6.28 9.94 -1.70
C GLN A 183 -7.66 10.46 -2.10
N GLU A 184 -8.52 9.60 -2.66
CA GLU A 184 -9.90 9.94 -3.00
C GLU A 184 -10.71 10.38 -1.77
N LEU A 185 -10.49 9.72 -0.62
CA LEU A 185 -11.17 10.09 0.63
C LEU A 185 -10.73 11.47 1.16
N LEU A 186 -9.44 11.82 1.02
CA LEU A 186 -8.94 13.15 1.37
C LEU A 186 -9.54 14.23 0.47
N GLU A 187 -9.64 13.97 -0.83
CA GLU A 187 -10.27 14.88 -1.79
C GLU A 187 -11.76 15.09 -1.46
N LEU A 188 -12.48 14.01 -1.16
CA LEU A 188 -13.88 14.09 -0.76
C LEU A 188 -14.05 14.89 0.54
N HIS A 189 -13.16 14.70 1.51
CA HIS A 189 -13.20 15.44 2.77
C HIS A 189 -12.97 16.95 2.55
N SER A 190 -12.02 17.33 1.69
CA SER A 190 -11.81 18.73 1.30
C SER A 190 -13.06 19.33 0.65
N LEU A 191 -13.74 18.57 -0.22
CA LEU A 191 -14.93 19.03 -0.91
C LEU A 191 -16.12 19.19 0.04
N LEU A 192 -16.26 18.31 1.03
CA LEU A 192 -17.26 18.45 2.10
C LEU A 192 -17.02 19.71 2.93
N TYR A 193 -15.76 19.97 3.31
CA TYR A 193 -15.41 21.19 4.04
C TYR A 193 -15.77 22.46 3.27
N GLN A 194 -15.50 22.49 1.96
CA GLN A 194 -15.87 23.62 1.09
C GLN A 194 -17.40 23.79 0.98
N ARG A 195 -18.15 22.69 0.91
CA ARG A 195 -19.62 22.73 0.90
C ARG A 195 -20.16 23.30 2.22
N ASP A 196 -19.61 22.89 3.35
CA ASP A 196 -20.03 23.42 4.65
C ASP A 196 -19.79 24.92 4.79
N GLU A 197 -18.66 25.42 4.26
CA GLU A 197 -18.38 26.87 4.22
C GLU A 197 -19.38 27.61 3.34
N THR A 198 -19.68 27.06 2.17
CA THR A 198 -20.68 27.63 1.25
C THR A 198 -22.06 27.69 1.89
N ILE A 199 -22.46 26.63 2.59
CA ILE A 199 -23.74 26.60 3.32
C ILE A 199 -23.76 27.67 4.41
N ARG A 200 -22.68 27.85 5.18
CA ARG A 200 -22.60 28.92 6.19
C ARG A 200 -22.74 30.30 5.58
N GLN A 201 -22.07 30.56 4.45
CA GLN A 201 -22.19 31.84 3.76
C GLN A 201 -23.63 32.09 3.26
N LEU A 202 -24.25 31.09 2.64
CA LEU A 202 -25.63 31.20 2.16
C LEU A 202 -26.62 31.44 3.30
N GLN A 203 -26.41 30.81 4.46
CA GLN A 203 -27.23 31.05 5.65
C GLN A 203 -27.11 32.49 6.18
N GLN A 204 -25.88 33.04 6.18
CA GLN A 204 -25.66 34.43 6.58
C GLN A 204 -26.31 35.42 5.61
N ASP A 205 -26.16 35.18 4.31
CA ASP A 205 -26.77 36.00 3.26
C ASP A 205 -28.29 35.96 3.34
N LEU A 206 -28.88 34.77 3.53
CA LEU A 206 -30.33 34.62 3.70
C LEU A 206 -30.83 35.43 4.90
N LYS A 207 -30.15 35.33 6.05
CA LYS A 207 -30.49 36.11 7.26
C LYS A 207 -30.42 37.62 7.02
N SER A 208 -29.41 38.08 6.29
CA SER A 208 -29.30 39.51 5.93
C SER A 208 -30.46 39.97 5.04
N LYS A 209 -30.88 39.14 4.08
CA LYS A 209 -31.99 39.43 3.18
C LYS A 209 -33.33 39.41 3.88
N GLU A 210 -33.55 38.49 4.81
CA GLU A 210 -34.75 38.44 5.66
C GLU A 210 -34.90 39.72 6.48
N ASN A 211 -33.81 40.19 7.10
CA ASN A 211 -33.80 41.46 7.81
C ASN A 211 -34.12 42.63 6.89
N ALA A 212 -33.45 42.73 5.73
CA ALA A 212 -33.69 43.81 4.77
C ALA A 212 -35.14 43.81 4.24
N PHE A 213 -35.72 42.63 4.02
CA PHE A 213 -37.11 42.48 3.62
C PHE A 213 -38.07 42.95 4.72
N GLY A 214 -37.77 42.65 5.99
CA GLY A 214 -38.50 43.19 7.14
C GLY A 214 -38.53 44.72 7.16
N HIS A 215 -37.36 45.37 7.00
CA HIS A 215 -37.26 46.83 6.95
C HIS A 215 -38.00 47.42 5.75
N ALA A 216 -37.90 46.80 4.57
CA ALA A 216 -38.62 47.23 3.37
C ALA A 216 -40.14 47.13 3.54
N ARG A 217 -40.60 46.10 4.24
CA ARG A 217 -42.02 45.92 4.58
C ARG A 217 -42.51 47.03 5.52
N GLU A 218 -41.77 47.34 6.59
CA GLU A 218 -42.11 48.43 7.50
C GLU A 218 -42.19 49.78 6.78
N ALA A 219 -41.19 50.10 5.94
CA ALA A 219 -41.18 51.32 5.13
C ALA A 219 -42.37 51.37 4.14
N SER A 220 -42.79 50.22 3.61
CA SER A 220 -43.95 50.12 2.73
C SER A 220 -45.26 50.39 3.49
N GLU A 221 -45.41 49.83 4.70
CA GLU A 221 -46.55 50.07 5.58
C GLU A 221 -46.63 51.55 5.99
N GLU A 222 -45.48 52.16 6.35
CA GLU A 222 -45.39 53.59 6.67
C GLU A 222 -45.74 54.48 5.47
N SER A 223 -45.23 54.16 4.27
CA SER A 223 -45.60 54.87 3.04
C SER A 223 -47.09 54.75 2.74
N ALA A 224 -47.70 53.59 2.96
CA ALA A 224 -49.14 53.39 2.79
C ALA A 224 -49.95 54.23 3.80
N HIS A 225 -49.48 54.34 5.05
CA HIS A 225 -50.09 55.21 6.06
C HIS A 225 -50.01 56.69 5.67
N LEU A 226 -48.83 57.16 5.26
CA LEU A 226 -48.63 58.53 4.78
C LEU A 226 -49.51 58.85 3.57
N ARG A 227 -49.68 57.93 2.62
CA ARG A 227 -50.59 58.10 1.47
C ARG A 227 -52.05 58.28 1.91
N LYS A 228 -52.51 57.50 2.90
CA LYS A 228 -53.86 57.67 3.47
C LYS A 228 -54.03 59.04 4.13
N GLN A 229 -53.04 59.47 4.90
CA GLN A 229 -53.06 60.80 5.53
C GLN A 229 -53.06 61.93 4.48
N HIS A 230 -52.24 61.81 3.44
CA HIS A 230 -52.20 62.77 2.34
C HIS A 230 -53.56 62.89 1.65
N SER A 231 -54.18 61.75 1.30
CA SER A 231 -55.52 61.73 0.69
C SER A 231 -56.58 62.39 1.58
N LEU A 232 -56.51 62.19 2.91
CA LEU A 232 -57.41 62.86 3.85
C LEU A 232 -57.18 64.38 3.90
N LEU A 233 -55.92 64.82 3.90
CA LEU A 233 -55.57 66.24 3.87
C LEU A 233 -56.01 66.90 2.56
N GLU A 234 -55.84 66.24 1.41
CA GLU A 234 -56.33 66.71 0.12
C GLU A 234 -57.85 66.88 0.12
N SER A 235 -58.60 65.92 0.67
CA SER A 235 -60.06 66.03 0.80
C SER A 235 -60.47 67.22 1.68
N LYS A 236 -59.79 67.44 2.81
CA LYS A 236 -60.03 68.60 3.68
C LYS A 236 -59.70 69.92 2.99
N LEU A 237 -58.60 69.98 2.25
CA LEU A 237 -58.19 71.16 1.50
C LEU A 237 -59.23 71.50 0.42
N SER A 238 -59.71 70.50 -0.32
CA SER A 238 -60.78 70.67 -1.32
C SER A 238 -62.05 71.22 -0.66
N GLN A 239 -62.45 70.69 0.49
CA GLN A 239 -63.59 71.19 1.25
C GLN A 239 -63.41 72.65 1.68
N GLN A 240 -62.23 73.02 2.20
CA GLN A 240 -61.92 74.42 2.54
C GLN A 240 -61.94 75.34 1.31
N GLN A 241 -61.52 74.85 0.15
CA GLN A 241 -61.55 75.60 -1.10
C GLN A 241 -62.99 75.87 -1.56
N GLU A 242 -63.89 74.90 -1.39
CA GLU A 242 -65.32 75.07 -1.66
C GLU A 242 -65.98 76.07 -0.68
N GLU A 243 -65.65 75.96 0.61
CA GLU A 243 -66.16 76.88 1.64
C GLU A 243 -65.68 78.33 1.41
N THR A 244 -64.41 78.53 1.07
CA THR A 244 -63.86 79.85 0.76
C THR A 244 -64.48 80.43 -0.51
N ALA A 245 -64.69 79.62 -1.57
CA ALA A 245 -65.41 80.05 -2.76
C ALA A 245 -66.87 80.45 -2.45
N SER A 246 -67.55 79.70 -1.58
CA SER A 246 -68.91 80.03 -1.10
C SER A 246 -68.93 81.34 -0.32
N LEU A 247 -67.99 81.54 0.60
CA LEU A 247 -67.85 82.77 1.38
C LEU A 247 -67.53 83.97 0.49
N GLN A 248 -66.66 83.81 -0.50
CA GLN A 248 -66.36 84.85 -1.49
C GLN A 248 -67.63 85.25 -2.25
N SER A 249 -68.43 84.28 -2.72
CA SER A 249 -69.71 84.57 -3.38
C SER A 249 -70.69 85.33 -2.48
N LYS A 250 -70.74 84.99 -1.18
CA LYS A 250 -71.55 85.73 -0.20
C LYS A 250 -71.01 87.15 0.03
N MET A 251 -69.69 87.33 0.10
CA MET A 251 -69.05 88.64 0.24
C MET A 251 -69.39 89.51 -0.97
N ASP A 252 -69.21 89.02 -2.19
CA ASP A 252 -69.56 89.73 -3.43
C ASP A 252 -71.05 90.13 -3.43
N ARG A 253 -71.92 89.26 -2.90
CA ARG A 253 -73.36 89.55 -2.75
C ARG A 253 -73.63 90.67 -1.73
N VAL A 254 -72.92 90.66 -0.61
CA VAL A 254 -73.01 91.73 0.40
C VAL A 254 -72.48 93.04 -0.15
N GLU A 255 -71.35 93.03 -0.87
CA GLU A 255 -70.82 94.21 -1.57
C GLU A 255 -71.80 94.76 -2.60
N TYR A 256 -72.46 93.88 -3.36
CA TYR A 256 -73.53 94.25 -4.29
C TYR A 256 -74.74 94.88 -3.57
N LEU A 257 -75.17 94.31 -2.44
CA LEU A 257 -76.29 94.85 -1.65
C LEU A 257 -75.94 96.18 -0.97
N MET A 258 -74.71 96.32 -0.46
CA MET A 258 -74.21 97.60 0.05
C MET A 258 -74.19 98.65 -1.05
N SER A 259 -73.76 98.30 -2.26
CA SER A 259 -73.82 99.17 -3.44
C SER A 259 -75.27 99.56 -3.81
N GLN A 260 -76.25 98.64 -3.66
CA GLN A 260 -77.68 98.95 -3.86
C GLN A 260 -78.27 99.85 -2.76
N MET A 261 -77.88 99.69 -1.49
CA MET A 261 -78.34 100.56 -0.39
C MET A 261 -77.74 101.98 -0.49
N MET A 262 -76.48 102.07 -0.88
CA MET A 262 -75.82 103.35 -1.22
C MET A 262 -76.45 104.00 -2.46
N GLY A 263 -77.09 103.21 -3.34
CA GLY A 263 -77.85 103.70 -4.50
C GLY A 263 -79.35 104.01 -4.24
N LYS A 264 -79.95 103.54 -3.13
CA LYS A 264 -81.38 103.73 -2.81
C LYS A 264 -81.65 104.76 -1.70
N SER A 265 -80.63 105.40 -1.15
CA SER A 265 -80.74 106.58 -0.25
C SER A 265 -80.53 107.91 -1.00
N GLY A 266 -81.09 108.05 -2.20
CA GLY A 266 -80.92 109.24 -3.05
C GLY A 266 -82.15 109.54 -3.90
N GLY A 267 -83.35 109.44 -3.33
CA GLY A 267 -84.55 110.02 -3.91
C GLY A 267 -84.78 111.45 -3.40
N ILE A 268 -84.71 112.41 -4.34
CA ILE A 268 -85.50 113.66 -4.38
C ILE A 268 -85.06 114.80 -3.43
N ILE A 269 -84.37 115.80 -3.99
CA ILE A 269 -84.61 117.26 -3.81
C ILE A 269 -84.03 117.95 -5.07
N ASP A 270 -84.82 118.33 -6.08
CA ASP A 270 -85.63 119.54 -6.26
C ASP A 270 -84.84 120.80 -6.70
N ALA A 271 -85.57 121.64 -7.44
CA ALA A 271 -85.36 123.06 -7.73
C ALA A 271 -84.58 123.52 -8.99
N ARG A 272 -85.40 124.12 -9.86
CA ARG A 272 -85.14 125.09 -10.95
C ARG A 272 -84.27 126.29 -10.54
N GLY A 273 -83.66 126.90 -11.57
CA GLY A 273 -83.29 128.32 -11.62
C GLY A 273 -81.77 128.53 -11.67
N THR A 274 -81.19 129.41 -12.48
CA THR A 274 -81.68 130.51 -13.33
C THR A 274 -80.51 130.96 -14.22
N SER A 275 -80.87 131.52 -15.38
CA SER A 275 -80.06 132.38 -16.27
C SER A 275 -79.02 131.74 -17.18
#